data_AF-A0A7V2XFH8-F1
#
_entry.id   AF-A0A7V2XFH8-F1
#
_cell.length_a   1.000
_cell.length_b   1.000
_cell.length_c   1.000
_cell.angle_alpha   90.00
_cell.angle_beta   90.00
_cell.angle_gamma   90.00
#
_symmetry.space_group_name_H-M   'P 1'
#
loop_
_entity.id
_entity.type
_entity.pdbx_description
1 polymer ?
#
loop_
_entity_poly.entity_id
_entity_poly.type
_entity_poly.pdbx_seq_one_letter_code
_entity_poly.pdbx_strand_id
1 'polypeptide(L)'
;MVDLQEIANSVIAGKAPDTKALVAQALQEGVPVADVLNKGLVAGMNVVGEKFKANEFYVPEVLIAARAMKWGMEVLEPELKKAGVEPVASIAIGTVKGDLHDIGKNLVGMMLQGAGFKVVDLGIDVPPEKFVDAVKTQGCTIVGLSALLTTTMPQMKNVISALKEAGVNAKVMIGGAPVTQNYADEIGADGYGPDAATAVDVAKALLAKAQAPAPAPAAAQAPAPAAAPAPAPAAAPAPQAAPAPAAAPKPAARKPAARKPAPKKAAPKKPAAKKAAPKKAAPKKPAKKAAPKKAAKKPTKKGRK
;
A
#
# COMPACT_ATOMS: atom_id res chain seq x y z
N MET A 1 6.40 15.67 27.50
CA MET A 1 6.86 15.72 26.10
C MET A 1 6.83 14.29 25.62
N VAL A 2 5.84 13.94 24.80
CA VAL A 2 5.75 12.64 24.14
C VAL A 2 7.07 12.37 23.44
N ASP A 3 7.64 11.21 23.69
CA ASP A 3 8.85 10.78 23.00
C ASP A 3 8.48 10.37 21.56
N LEU A 4 9.08 11.03 20.58
CA LEU A 4 8.89 10.69 19.17
C LEU A 4 9.35 9.26 18.86
N GLN A 5 10.29 8.72 19.65
CA GLN A 5 10.68 7.33 19.58
C GLN A 5 9.54 6.38 19.97
N GLU A 6 8.65 6.76 20.91
CA GLU A 6 7.48 5.95 21.23
C GLU A 6 6.50 5.86 20.06
N ILE A 7 6.32 6.96 19.31
CA ILE A 7 5.54 6.95 18.07
C ILE A 7 6.17 5.99 17.05
N ALA A 8 7.48 6.08 16.84
CA ALA A 8 8.21 5.21 15.93
C ALA A 8 8.07 3.72 16.34
N ASN A 9 8.28 3.41 17.61
CA ASN A 9 8.14 2.07 18.17
C ASN A 9 6.71 1.53 18.04
N SER A 10 5.71 2.39 18.22
CA SER A 10 4.30 2.04 18.03
C SER A 10 4.00 1.66 16.57
N VAL A 11 4.58 2.38 15.61
CA VAL A 11 4.50 2.05 14.17
C VAL A 11 5.18 0.72 13.88
N ILE A 12 6.42 0.52 14.35
CA ILE A 12 7.18 -0.72 14.14
C ILE A 12 6.43 -1.94 14.69
N ALA A 13 5.82 -1.79 15.87
CA ALA A 13 5.03 -2.84 16.50
C ALA A 13 3.61 -2.99 15.90
N GLY A 14 3.22 -2.13 14.96
CA GLY A 14 1.91 -2.21 14.31
C GLY A 14 0.73 -1.83 15.20
N LYS A 15 0.96 -1.05 16.26
CA LYS A 15 -0.07 -0.69 17.26
C LYS A 15 -0.88 0.53 16.82
N ALA A 16 -1.74 0.34 15.82
CA ALA A 16 -2.48 1.44 15.19
C ALA A 16 -3.29 2.35 16.16
N PRO A 17 -4.01 1.82 17.18
CA PRO A 17 -4.70 2.66 18.15
C PRO A 17 -3.74 3.52 18.96
N ASP A 18 -2.62 2.95 19.40
CA ASP A 18 -1.61 3.62 20.21
C ASP A 18 -0.89 4.69 19.38
N THR A 19 -0.54 4.38 18.12
CA THR A 19 0.07 5.35 17.21
C THR A 19 -0.82 6.58 17.04
N LYS A 20 -2.13 6.38 16.85
CA LYS A 20 -3.10 7.47 16.74
C LYS A 20 -3.16 8.33 18.00
N ALA A 21 -3.18 7.70 19.17
CA ALA A 21 -3.21 8.39 20.45
C ALA A 21 -1.93 9.19 20.70
N LEU A 22 -0.76 8.60 20.45
CA LEU A 22 0.54 9.26 20.65
C LEU A 22 0.73 10.44 19.70
N VAL A 23 0.31 10.33 18.43
CA VAL A 23 0.32 11.45 17.49
C VAL A 23 -0.58 12.59 17.96
N ALA A 24 -1.81 12.28 18.41
CA ALA A 24 -2.73 13.29 18.94
C ALA A 24 -2.14 13.99 20.18
N GLN A 25 -1.51 13.24 21.07
CA GLN A 25 -0.86 13.78 22.26
C GLN A 25 0.33 14.67 21.92
N ALA A 26 1.20 14.25 20.98
CA ALA A 26 2.33 15.07 20.54
C ALA A 26 1.88 16.42 19.95
N LEU A 27 0.77 16.43 19.21
CA LEU A 27 0.18 17.67 18.68
C LEU A 27 -0.39 18.56 19.81
N GLN A 28 -1.02 17.99 20.83
CA GLN A 28 -1.52 18.74 21.99
C GLN A 28 -0.39 19.35 22.82
N GLU A 29 0.75 18.67 22.91
CA GLU A 29 1.94 19.14 23.59
C GLU A 29 2.75 20.16 22.77
N GLY A 30 2.27 20.54 21.57
CA GLY A 30 2.87 21.57 20.74
C GLY A 30 4.12 21.13 20.00
N VAL A 31 4.35 19.82 19.84
CA VAL A 31 5.48 19.31 19.05
C VAL A 31 5.28 19.72 17.58
N PRO A 32 6.33 20.20 16.88
CA PRO A 32 6.22 20.57 15.48
C PRO A 32 5.67 19.42 14.63
N VAL A 33 4.65 19.69 13.82
CA VAL A 33 3.95 18.68 13.00
C VAL A 33 4.92 17.92 12.07
N ALA A 34 5.89 18.63 11.50
CA ALA A 34 6.94 18.05 10.67
C ALA A 34 7.86 17.09 11.44
N ASP A 35 8.11 17.35 12.72
CA ASP A 35 8.91 16.46 13.57
C ASP A 35 8.12 15.19 13.93
N VAL A 36 6.82 15.31 14.23
CA VAL A 36 5.95 14.15 14.46
C VAL A 36 5.91 13.23 13.23
N LEU A 37 5.85 13.82 12.03
CA LEU A 37 5.93 13.07 10.78
C LEU A 37 7.31 12.41 10.61
N ASN A 38 8.37 13.22 10.55
CA ASN A 38 9.68 12.75 10.09
C ASN A 38 10.44 11.94 11.14
N LYS A 39 10.41 12.39 12.41
CA LYS A 39 11.15 11.75 13.52
C LYS A 39 10.30 10.72 14.27
N GLY A 40 8.98 10.71 14.06
CA GLY A 40 8.06 9.71 14.62
C GLY A 40 7.61 8.67 13.59
N LEU A 41 6.61 9.02 12.79
CA LEU A 41 5.95 8.08 11.88
C LEU A 41 6.89 7.51 10.80
N VAL A 42 7.56 8.40 10.06
CA VAL A 42 8.49 8.03 8.97
C VAL A 42 9.72 7.32 9.53
N ALA A 43 10.24 7.75 10.68
CA ALA A 43 11.35 7.06 11.36
C ALA A 43 10.99 5.60 11.69
N GLY A 44 9.79 5.36 12.23
CA GLY A 44 9.31 3.99 12.48
C GLY A 44 9.20 3.16 11.19
N MET A 45 8.71 3.76 10.11
CA MET A 45 8.59 3.04 8.84
C MET A 45 9.93 2.78 8.15
N ASN A 46 10.93 3.65 8.30
CA ASN A 46 12.28 3.40 7.80
C ASN A 46 12.86 2.12 8.44
N VAL A 47 12.70 1.96 9.75
CA VAL A 47 13.12 0.74 10.47
C VAL A 47 12.37 -0.50 9.94
N VAL A 48 11.06 -0.39 9.70
CA VAL A 48 10.28 -1.47 9.09
C VAL A 48 10.81 -1.86 7.71
N GLY A 49 11.16 -0.85 6.89
CA GLY A 49 11.76 -1.06 5.58
C GLY A 49 13.13 -1.75 5.65
N GLU A 50 13.99 -1.33 6.57
CA GLU A 50 15.30 -1.96 6.82
C GLU A 50 15.15 -3.41 7.27
N LYS A 51 14.25 -3.68 8.22
CA LYS A 51 13.95 -5.05 8.68
C LYS A 51 13.37 -5.93 7.58
N PHE A 52 12.54 -5.37 6.71
CA PHE A 52 12.03 -6.10 5.55
C PHE A 52 13.14 -6.46 4.56
N LYS A 53 14.07 -5.54 4.27
CA LYS A 53 15.26 -5.81 3.44
C LYS A 53 16.18 -6.86 4.06
N ALA A 54 16.33 -6.85 5.38
CA ALA A 54 17.15 -7.81 6.13
C ALA A 54 16.46 -9.17 6.33
N ASN A 55 15.28 -9.40 5.73
CA ASN A 55 14.47 -10.60 5.91
C ASN A 55 14.07 -10.88 7.38
N GLU A 56 14.09 -9.85 8.25
CA GLU A 56 13.59 -9.94 9.63
C GLU A 56 12.09 -9.74 9.72
N PHE A 57 11.54 -8.88 8.85
CA PHE A 57 10.10 -8.64 8.71
C PHE A 57 9.62 -9.25 7.39
N TYR A 58 8.42 -9.83 7.43
CA TYR A 58 7.73 -10.30 6.23
C TYR A 58 6.57 -9.36 5.90
N VAL A 59 5.84 -9.71 4.84
CA VAL A 59 4.70 -8.91 4.37
C VAL A 59 3.68 -8.64 5.49
N PRO A 60 3.25 -9.60 6.33
CA PRO A 60 2.30 -9.32 7.40
C PRO A 60 2.74 -8.20 8.35
N GLU A 61 4.01 -8.19 8.76
CA GLU A 61 4.55 -7.17 9.66
C GLU A 61 4.53 -5.78 9.01
N VAL A 62 4.93 -5.68 7.74
CA VAL A 62 4.86 -4.43 6.98
C VAL A 62 3.42 -3.93 6.84
N LEU A 63 2.47 -4.82 6.59
CA LEU A 63 1.05 -4.45 6.47
C LEU A 63 0.49 -3.89 7.78
N ILE A 64 0.82 -4.49 8.92
CA ILE A 64 0.35 -4.02 10.22
C ILE A 64 1.02 -2.68 10.57
N ALA A 65 2.31 -2.52 10.29
CA ALA A 65 3.01 -1.25 10.45
C ALA A 65 2.43 -0.13 9.56
N ALA A 66 2.16 -0.42 8.29
CA ALA A 66 1.54 0.52 7.35
C ALA A 66 0.14 0.95 7.83
N ARG A 67 -0.63 0.02 8.38
CA ARG A 67 -1.92 0.33 9.02
C ARG A 67 -1.74 1.27 10.21
N ALA A 68 -0.75 1.04 11.06
CA ALA A 68 -0.46 1.91 12.20
C ALA A 68 -0.06 3.32 11.76
N MET A 69 0.81 3.43 10.76
CA MET A 69 1.16 4.71 10.16
C MET A 69 -0.05 5.43 9.57
N LYS A 70 -0.92 4.74 8.83
CA LYS A 70 -2.16 5.33 8.28
C LYS A 70 -3.02 5.96 9.37
N TRP A 71 -3.17 5.28 10.52
CA TRP A 71 -3.94 5.80 11.65
C TRP A 71 -3.30 7.04 12.28
N GLY A 72 -1.97 7.11 12.31
CA GLY A 72 -1.24 8.33 12.70
C GLY A 72 -1.47 9.47 11.70
N MET A 73 -1.36 9.18 10.40
CA MET A 73 -1.57 10.16 9.33
C MET A 73 -2.99 10.73 9.29
N GLU A 74 -4.02 9.93 9.62
CA GLU A 74 -5.41 10.43 9.73
C GLU A 74 -5.54 11.64 10.68
N VAL A 75 -4.74 11.67 11.74
CA VAL A 75 -4.72 12.77 12.72
C VAL A 75 -3.77 13.88 12.28
N LEU A 76 -2.65 13.51 11.64
CA LEU A 76 -1.58 14.44 11.30
C LEU A 76 -1.87 15.24 10.01
N GLU A 77 -2.54 14.65 9.01
CA GLU A 77 -2.80 15.26 7.70
C GLU A 77 -3.51 16.62 7.77
N PRO A 78 -4.57 16.82 8.59
CA PRO A 78 -5.22 18.12 8.70
C PRO A 78 -4.28 19.20 9.25
N GLU A 79 -3.41 18.84 10.19
CA GLU A 79 -2.45 19.76 10.80
C GLU A 79 -1.27 20.05 9.86
N LEU A 80 -0.79 19.07 9.09
CA LEU A 80 0.22 19.28 8.05
C LEU A 80 -0.26 20.30 7.02
N LYS A 81 -1.52 20.18 6.57
CA LYS A 81 -2.13 21.13 5.63
C LYS A 81 -2.23 22.55 6.20
N LYS A 82 -2.60 22.68 7.48
CA LYS A 82 -2.66 24.00 8.16
C LYS A 82 -1.28 24.61 8.32
N ALA A 83 -0.27 23.79 8.60
CA ALA A 83 1.12 24.21 8.76
C ALA A 83 1.85 24.44 7.42
N GLY A 84 1.21 24.16 6.28
CA GLY A 84 1.83 24.29 4.96
C GLY A 84 2.96 23.29 4.70
N VAL A 85 2.98 22.15 5.41
CA VAL A 85 4.00 21.11 5.23
C VAL A 85 3.58 20.24 4.04
N GLU A 86 4.36 20.31 2.96
CA GLU A 86 4.10 19.52 1.75
C GLU A 86 4.69 18.10 1.84
N PRO A 87 4.08 17.11 1.16
CA PRO A 87 4.66 15.78 1.01
C PRO A 87 6.03 15.82 0.31
N VAL A 88 6.85 14.78 0.50
CA VAL A 88 8.17 14.67 -0.14
C VAL A 88 8.07 14.76 -1.67
N ALA A 89 7.09 14.07 -2.24
CA ALA A 89 6.64 14.19 -3.61
C ALA A 89 5.30 13.46 -3.79
N SER A 90 4.67 13.67 -4.95
CA SER A 90 3.47 12.91 -5.36
C SER A 90 3.84 11.84 -6.38
N ILE A 91 3.41 10.60 -6.14
CA ILE A 91 3.67 9.44 -7.00
C ILE A 91 2.34 8.84 -7.47
N ALA A 92 2.18 8.71 -8.79
CA ALA A 92 1.10 7.90 -9.36
C ALA A 92 1.57 6.46 -9.52
N ILE A 93 0.88 5.49 -8.93
CA ILE A 93 1.23 4.07 -9.02
C ILE A 93 0.08 3.26 -9.63
N GLY A 94 0.38 2.32 -10.53
CA GLY A 94 -0.64 1.50 -11.18
C GLY A 94 -0.07 0.23 -11.78
N THR A 95 -0.90 -0.81 -11.87
CA THR A 95 -0.58 -1.98 -12.69
C THR A 95 -0.98 -1.68 -14.13
N VAL A 96 -0.08 -1.94 -15.08
CA VAL A 96 -0.28 -1.60 -16.48
C VAL A 96 -1.50 -2.31 -17.09
N LYS A 97 -2.01 -1.77 -18.20
CA LYS A 97 -3.13 -2.33 -18.96
C LYS A 97 -2.97 -3.85 -19.19
N GLY A 98 -4.05 -4.58 -19.00
CA GLY A 98 -4.12 -6.03 -19.14
C GLY A 98 -3.55 -6.82 -17.96
N ASP A 99 -3.02 -6.16 -16.94
CA ASP A 99 -2.44 -6.79 -15.76
C ASP A 99 -3.26 -6.48 -14.50
N LEU A 100 -3.70 -7.54 -13.82
CA LEU A 100 -4.62 -7.48 -12.68
C LEU A 100 -3.92 -7.70 -11.33
N HIS A 101 -2.60 -7.90 -11.31
CA HIS A 101 -1.87 -8.19 -10.09
C HIS A 101 -1.60 -6.90 -9.31
N ASP A 102 -1.98 -6.88 -8.04
CA ASP A 102 -1.93 -5.67 -7.21
C ASP A 102 -1.12 -5.83 -5.92
N ILE A 103 -0.83 -7.05 -5.46
CA ILE A 103 -0.16 -7.30 -4.17
C ILE A 103 1.17 -6.54 -4.08
N GLY A 104 2.05 -6.71 -5.08
CA GLY A 104 3.35 -6.03 -5.12
C GLY A 104 3.21 -4.51 -5.22
N LYS A 105 2.33 -4.03 -6.11
CA LYS A 105 2.00 -2.61 -6.26
C LYS A 105 1.51 -1.98 -4.94
N ASN A 106 0.59 -2.64 -4.26
CA ASN A 106 0.02 -2.18 -3.00
C ASN A 106 1.10 -2.11 -1.92
N LEU A 107 1.97 -3.12 -1.85
CA LEU A 107 3.09 -3.12 -0.90
C LEU A 107 4.05 -1.96 -1.14
N VAL A 108 4.44 -1.73 -2.39
CA VAL A 108 5.25 -0.56 -2.79
C VAL A 108 4.54 0.75 -2.40
N GLY A 109 3.24 0.87 -2.72
CA GLY A 109 2.44 2.05 -2.38
C GLY A 109 2.40 2.33 -0.86
N MET A 110 2.22 1.30 -0.04
CA MET A 110 2.24 1.41 1.42
C MET A 110 3.62 1.83 1.95
N MET A 111 4.70 1.29 1.38
CA MET A 111 6.07 1.68 1.76
C MET A 111 6.40 3.12 1.32
N LEU A 112 5.91 3.57 0.16
CA LEU A 112 6.07 4.94 -0.30
C LEU A 112 5.30 5.94 0.58
N GLN A 113 4.04 5.65 0.92
CA GLN A 113 3.31 6.42 1.94
C GLN A 113 4.09 6.45 3.25
N GLY A 114 4.63 5.29 3.60
CA GLY A 114 5.62 5.02 4.63
C GLY A 114 6.75 6.03 4.75
N ALA A 115 7.31 6.40 3.60
CA ALA A 115 8.44 7.29 3.47
C ALA A 115 8.04 8.77 3.28
N GLY A 116 6.77 9.12 3.47
CA GLY A 116 6.27 10.50 3.38
C GLY A 116 5.88 10.95 1.98
N PHE A 117 5.74 10.04 1.02
CA PHE A 117 5.21 10.36 -0.31
C PHE A 117 3.69 10.43 -0.31
N LYS A 118 3.14 11.34 -1.12
CA LYS A 118 1.72 11.32 -1.48
C LYS A 118 1.51 10.30 -2.60
N VAL A 119 0.92 9.17 -2.27
CA VAL A 119 0.67 8.10 -3.25
C VAL A 119 -0.74 8.23 -3.83
N VAL A 120 -0.81 8.34 -5.15
CA VAL A 120 -2.03 8.27 -5.96
C VAL A 120 -2.09 6.90 -6.58
N ASP A 121 -2.92 6.02 -6.03
CA ASP A 121 -3.12 4.68 -6.58
C ASP A 121 -4.17 4.70 -7.70
N LEU A 122 -3.73 4.39 -8.92
CA LEU A 122 -4.58 4.31 -10.11
C LEU A 122 -5.27 2.94 -10.26
N GLY A 123 -4.88 1.96 -9.44
CA GLY A 123 -5.42 0.61 -9.42
C GLY A 123 -4.70 -0.36 -10.35
N ILE A 124 -5.48 -1.26 -10.94
CA ILE A 124 -5.04 -2.30 -11.87
C ILE A 124 -5.64 -2.06 -13.26
N ASP A 125 -5.10 -2.74 -14.27
CA ASP A 125 -5.54 -2.58 -15.67
C ASP A 125 -5.58 -1.10 -16.11
N VAL A 126 -4.51 -0.37 -15.78
CA VAL A 126 -4.47 1.08 -15.96
C VAL A 126 -3.96 1.41 -17.37
N PRO A 127 -4.76 2.08 -18.21
CA PRO A 127 -4.32 2.48 -19.54
C PRO A 127 -3.38 3.71 -19.48
N PRO A 128 -2.50 3.92 -20.48
CA PRO A 128 -1.50 4.99 -20.47
C PRO A 128 -2.04 6.39 -20.20
N GLU A 129 -3.24 6.70 -20.70
CA GLU A 129 -3.87 8.01 -20.60
C GLU A 129 -4.13 8.39 -19.14
N LYS A 130 -4.48 7.42 -18.29
CA LYS A 130 -4.70 7.69 -16.85
C LYS A 130 -3.42 8.08 -16.13
N PHE A 131 -2.26 7.55 -16.54
CA PHE A 131 -0.98 7.97 -15.97
C PHE A 131 -0.63 9.40 -16.40
N VAL A 132 -0.87 9.74 -17.66
CA VAL A 132 -0.72 11.12 -18.17
C VAL A 132 -1.62 12.08 -17.40
N ASP A 133 -2.89 11.71 -17.20
CA ASP A 133 -3.85 12.52 -16.45
C ASP A 133 -3.44 12.70 -15.00
N ALA A 134 -2.93 11.66 -14.33
CA ALA A 134 -2.46 11.75 -12.95
C ALA A 134 -1.29 12.75 -12.81
N VAL A 135 -0.37 12.78 -13.79
CA VAL A 135 0.72 13.75 -13.83
C VAL A 135 0.19 15.16 -14.06
N LYS A 136 -0.69 15.36 -15.05
CA LYS A 136 -1.22 16.69 -15.43
C LYS A 136 -2.14 17.30 -14.37
N THR A 137 -3.03 16.50 -13.81
CA THR A 137 -4.13 17.00 -12.96
C THR A 137 -3.83 16.90 -11.48
N GLN A 138 -3.02 15.93 -11.06
CA GLN A 138 -2.74 15.68 -9.64
C GLN A 138 -1.31 16.06 -9.23
N GLY A 139 -0.51 16.55 -10.17
CA GLY A 139 0.86 17.03 -9.92
C GLY A 139 1.82 15.91 -9.51
N CYS A 140 1.61 14.68 -10.01
CA CYS A 140 2.52 13.57 -9.75
C CYS A 140 3.85 13.79 -10.48
N THR A 141 4.95 13.83 -9.73
CA THR A 141 6.30 14.01 -10.28
C THR A 141 6.99 12.68 -10.61
N ILE A 142 6.47 11.58 -10.04
CA ILE A 142 6.93 10.21 -10.31
C ILE A 142 5.73 9.36 -10.73
N VAL A 143 5.96 8.45 -11.68
CA VAL A 143 5.04 7.40 -12.13
C VAL A 143 5.67 6.05 -11.84
N GLY A 144 4.99 5.20 -11.06
CA GLY A 144 5.37 3.83 -10.74
C GLY A 144 4.53 2.83 -11.53
N LEU A 145 5.17 2.00 -12.36
CA LEU A 145 4.51 0.99 -13.18
C LEU A 145 4.80 -0.41 -12.66
N SER A 146 3.74 -1.21 -12.47
CA SER A 146 3.83 -2.61 -12.07
C SER A 146 3.36 -3.53 -13.21
N ALA A 147 4.06 -4.64 -13.44
CA ALA A 147 3.60 -5.75 -14.27
C ALA A 147 4.11 -7.08 -13.70
N LEU A 148 3.26 -8.10 -13.63
CA LEU A 148 3.65 -9.46 -13.22
C LEU A 148 3.78 -10.42 -14.40
N LEU A 149 3.16 -10.11 -15.55
CA LEU A 149 3.20 -10.97 -16.73
C LEU A 149 4.18 -10.43 -17.77
N THR A 150 4.97 -11.31 -18.38
CA THR A 150 5.84 -10.96 -19.51
C THR A 150 5.06 -10.42 -20.70
N THR A 151 3.81 -10.86 -20.86
CA THR A 151 2.88 -10.40 -21.91
C THR A 151 2.38 -8.97 -21.70
N THR A 152 2.39 -8.46 -20.46
CA THR A 152 1.93 -7.10 -20.12
C THR A 152 3.09 -6.11 -19.98
N MET A 153 4.33 -6.58 -19.80
CA MET A 153 5.53 -5.73 -19.75
C MET A 153 5.61 -4.68 -20.88
N PRO A 154 5.34 -4.99 -22.16
CA PRO A 154 5.40 -3.99 -23.23
C PRO A 154 4.48 -2.78 -23.02
N GLN A 155 3.44 -2.90 -22.20
CA GLN A 155 2.58 -1.75 -21.87
C GLN A 155 3.32 -0.69 -21.06
N MET A 156 4.38 -1.03 -20.32
CA MET A 156 5.23 -0.03 -19.64
C MET A 156 5.84 0.95 -20.64
N LYS A 157 6.33 0.45 -21.78
CA LYS A 157 6.85 1.29 -22.87
C LYS A 157 5.77 2.19 -23.45
N ASN A 158 4.54 1.69 -23.61
CA ASN A 158 3.42 2.49 -24.08
C ASN A 158 3.11 3.65 -23.14
N VAL A 159 3.17 3.43 -21.82
CA VAL A 159 3.02 4.52 -20.82
C VAL A 159 4.13 5.55 -20.95
N ILE A 160 5.40 5.11 -21.06
CA ILE A 160 6.54 6.02 -21.23
C ILE A 160 6.40 6.86 -22.50
N SER A 161 6.01 6.24 -23.62
CA SER A 161 5.74 6.96 -24.87
C SER A 161 4.61 7.97 -24.73
N ALA A 162 3.48 7.59 -24.11
CA ALA A 162 2.35 8.48 -23.90
C ALA A 162 2.71 9.69 -23.02
N LEU A 163 3.53 9.50 -21.98
CA LEU A 163 4.04 10.60 -21.15
C LEU A 163 4.92 11.57 -21.98
N LYS A 164 5.80 11.03 -22.83
CA LYS A 164 6.66 11.83 -23.72
C LYS A 164 5.85 12.59 -24.76
N GLU A 165 4.91 11.94 -25.43
CA GLU A 165 4.00 12.55 -26.42
C GLU A 165 3.13 13.65 -25.79
N ALA A 166 2.69 13.45 -24.55
CA ALA A 166 1.94 14.45 -23.80
C ALA A 166 2.79 15.62 -23.28
N GLY A 167 4.12 15.58 -23.47
CA GLY A 167 5.05 16.63 -23.05
C GLY A 167 5.19 16.77 -21.53
N VAL A 168 4.90 15.71 -20.76
CA VAL A 168 4.99 15.75 -19.29
C VAL A 168 6.33 15.22 -18.80
N ASN A 169 6.94 15.94 -17.85
CA ASN A 169 8.26 15.62 -17.33
C ASN A 169 8.17 14.92 -15.96
N ALA A 170 7.53 13.75 -15.93
CA ALA A 170 7.50 12.90 -14.74
C ALA A 170 8.54 11.79 -14.86
N LYS A 171 9.18 11.45 -13.73
CA LYS A 171 10.13 10.34 -13.66
C LYS A 171 9.40 9.02 -13.63
N VAL A 172 9.81 8.06 -14.45
CA VAL A 172 9.16 6.74 -14.53
C VAL A 172 10.04 5.71 -13.83
N MET A 173 9.49 5.04 -12.83
CA MET A 173 10.08 3.84 -12.25
C MET A 173 9.23 2.62 -12.55
N ILE A 174 9.87 1.48 -12.78
CA ILE A 174 9.18 0.23 -13.09
C ILE A 174 9.55 -0.89 -12.11
N GLY A 175 8.66 -1.87 -11.97
CA GLY A 175 8.90 -3.05 -11.15
C GLY A 175 7.91 -4.18 -11.43
N GLY A 176 8.10 -5.28 -10.71
CA GLY A 176 7.33 -6.51 -10.85
C GLY A 176 8.21 -7.71 -11.18
N ALA A 177 7.71 -8.92 -10.92
CA ALA A 177 8.54 -10.13 -10.91
C ALA A 177 9.33 -10.43 -12.21
N PRO A 178 8.78 -10.21 -13.43
CA PRO A 178 9.54 -10.47 -14.66
C PRO A 178 10.41 -9.28 -15.10
N VAL A 179 10.30 -8.13 -14.43
CA VAL A 179 11.00 -6.90 -14.81
C VAL A 179 12.44 -6.93 -14.31
N THR A 180 13.36 -6.42 -15.12
CA THR A 180 14.78 -6.35 -14.81
C THR A 180 15.32 -4.93 -15.08
N GLN A 181 16.51 -4.63 -14.55
CA GLN A 181 17.21 -3.39 -14.86
C GLN A 181 17.43 -3.22 -16.37
N ASN A 182 17.89 -4.28 -17.06
CA ASN A 182 18.11 -4.24 -18.51
C ASN A 182 16.84 -3.85 -19.27
N TYR A 183 15.68 -4.38 -18.86
CA TYR A 183 14.41 -4.01 -19.48
C TYR A 183 14.04 -2.55 -19.21
N ALA A 184 14.29 -2.06 -18.00
CA ALA A 184 14.07 -0.65 -17.65
C ALA A 184 14.89 0.30 -18.53
N ASP A 185 16.16 -0.04 -18.74
CA ASP A 185 17.06 0.73 -19.59
C ASP A 185 16.62 0.68 -21.06
N GLU A 186 16.20 -0.49 -21.55
CA GLU A 186 15.72 -0.70 -22.93
C GLU A 186 14.49 0.17 -23.27
N ILE A 187 13.53 0.25 -22.35
CA ILE A 187 12.30 1.04 -22.57
C ILE A 187 12.46 2.52 -22.19
N GLY A 188 13.61 2.89 -21.62
CA GLY A 188 13.92 4.26 -21.20
C GLY A 188 13.16 4.70 -19.95
N ALA A 189 12.98 3.81 -18.98
CA ALA A 189 12.54 4.17 -17.63
C ALA A 189 13.67 4.86 -16.86
N ASP A 190 13.35 5.74 -15.92
CA ASP A 190 14.35 6.44 -15.10
C ASP A 190 14.87 5.60 -13.92
N GLY A 191 14.13 4.55 -13.52
CA GLY A 191 14.52 3.68 -12.42
C GLY A 191 13.82 2.31 -12.41
N TYR A 192 14.42 1.36 -11.70
CA TYR A 192 13.91 0.01 -11.50
C TYR A 192 13.97 -0.38 -10.02
N GLY A 193 12.84 -0.89 -9.51
CA GLY A 193 12.74 -1.44 -8.16
C GLY A 193 12.59 -2.96 -8.19
N PRO A 194 13.60 -3.75 -7.75
CA PRO A 194 13.49 -5.21 -7.70
C PRO A 194 12.55 -5.71 -6.60
N ASP A 195 12.34 -4.90 -5.56
CA ASP A 195 11.47 -5.20 -4.42
C ASP A 195 10.86 -3.91 -3.84
N ALA A 196 9.90 -4.06 -2.93
CA ALA A 196 9.15 -2.93 -2.39
C ALA A 196 9.98 -1.94 -1.58
N ALA A 197 11.01 -2.43 -0.87
CA ALA A 197 11.80 -1.57 0.00
C ALA A 197 12.88 -0.83 -0.81
N THR A 198 13.48 -1.49 -1.80
CA THR A 198 14.38 -0.84 -2.77
C THR A 198 13.63 0.16 -3.65
N ALA A 199 12.35 -0.08 -3.96
CA ALA A 199 11.51 0.87 -4.71
C ALA A 199 11.40 2.24 -4.01
N VAL A 200 11.38 2.28 -2.67
CA VAL A 200 11.38 3.54 -1.91
C VAL A 200 12.68 4.31 -2.11
N ASP A 201 13.83 3.62 -2.09
CA ASP A 201 15.14 4.25 -2.29
C ASP A 201 15.25 4.81 -3.71
N VAL A 202 14.78 4.06 -4.69
CA VAL A 202 14.73 4.48 -6.10
C VAL A 202 13.89 5.74 -6.24
N ALA A 203 12.70 5.80 -5.64
CA ALA A 203 11.86 7.00 -5.65
C ALA A 203 12.57 8.21 -5.04
N LYS A 204 13.24 8.04 -3.88
CA LYS A 204 14.04 9.11 -3.25
C LYS A 204 15.19 9.57 -4.16
N ALA A 205 15.90 8.63 -4.79
CA ALA A 205 17.00 8.95 -5.70
C ALA A 205 16.53 9.69 -6.97
N LEU A 206 15.36 9.35 -7.50
CA LEU A 206 14.77 10.05 -8.64
C LEU A 206 14.42 11.50 -8.33
N LEU A 207 13.96 11.80 -7.11
CA LEU A 207 13.73 13.19 -6.68
C LEU A 207 15.03 13.98 -6.57
N ALA A 208 16.08 13.37 -6.00
CA ALA A 208 17.37 14.03 -5.86
C ALA A 208 17.98 14.38 -7.24
N LYS A 209 17.83 13.49 -8.23
CA LYS A 209 18.25 13.75 -9.62
C LYS A 209 17.40 14.81 -10.32
N ALA A 210 16.11 14.92 -9.99
CA ALA A 210 15.22 15.94 -10.55
C ALA A 210 15.50 17.36 -10.00
N GLN A 211 16.13 17.48 -8.82
CA GLN A 211 16.48 18.75 -8.18
C GLN A 211 17.92 19.24 -8.47
N ALA A 212 18.75 18.45 -9.16
CA ALA A 212 20.06 18.89 -9.62
C ALA A 212 19.95 19.67 -10.95
N PRO A 213 20.67 20.80 -11.16
CA PRO A 213 20.76 21.42 -12.47
C PRO A 213 21.35 20.41 -13.46
N ALA A 214 20.71 20.26 -14.61
CA ALA A 214 21.08 19.27 -15.63
C ALA A 214 22.60 19.29 -15.88
N PRO A 215 23.32 18.18 -15.69
CA PRO A 215 24.72 18.13 -16.09
C PRO A 215 24.77 18.22 -17.62
N ALA A 216 25.64 19.10 -18.12
CA ALA A 216 26.01 19.21 -19.52
C ALA A 216 26.44 17.83 -20.06
N PRO A 217 26.23 17.54 -21.36
CA PRO A 217 26.49 16.22 -21.92
C PRO A 217 27.99 15.91 -21.85
N ALA A 218 28.38 15.03 -20.92
CA ALA A 218 29.73 14.52 -20.85
C ALA A 218 29.91 13.40 -21.87
N ALA A 219 31.04 13.50 -22.59
CA ALA A 219 31.40 12.73 -23.76
C ALA A 219 31.38 11.21 -23.56
N ALA A 220 31.10 10.53 -24.68
CA ALA A 220 31.13 9.08 -24.84
C ALA A 220 32.35 8.44 -24.16
N GLN A 221 32.08 7.52 -23.23
CA GLN A 221 33.07 6.54 -22.79
C GLN A 221 32.82 5.25 -23.57
N ALA A 222 33.90 4.73 -24.17
CA ALA A 222 33.92 3.55 -25.02
C ALA A 222 33.43 2.30 -24.27
N PRO A 223 32.80 1.33 -24.98
CA PRO A 223 32.25 0.15 -24.35
C PRO A 223 33.36 -0.76 -23.80
N ALA A 224 33.24 -1.13 -22.52
CA ALA A 224 34.01 -2.22 -21.92
C ALA A 224 33.64 -3.57 -22.57
N PRO A 225 34.59 -4.52 -22.70
CA PRO A 225 34.43 -5.69 -23.54
C PRO A 225 33.34 -6.65 -23.03
N ALA A 226 32.60 -7.23 -23.98
CA ALA A 226 31.51 -8.15 -23.77
C ALA A 226 31.92 -9.34 -22.89
N ALA A 227 31.23 -9.52 -21.77
CA ALA A 227 31.28 -10.77 -21.02
C ALA A 227 30.53 -11.87 -21.81
N ALA A 228 31.19 -13.02 -21.93
CA ALA A 228 30.70 -14.20 -22.66
C ALA A 228 29.32 -14.68 -22.17
N PRO A 229 28.52 -15.32 -23.03
CA PRO A 229 27.15 -15.72 -22.70
C PRO A 229 27.14 -16.76 -21.57
N ALA A 230 26.32 -16.51 -20.55
CA ALA A 230 25.99 -17.49 -19.52
C ALA A 230 25.29 -18.72 -20.16
N PRO A 231 25.62 -19.95 -19.75
CA PRO A 231 25.01 -21.15 -20.32
C PRO A 231 23.52 -21.23 -19.98
N ALA A 232 22.74 -21.76 -20.92
CA ALA A 232 21.29 -21.98 -20.79
C ALA A 232 20.94 -22.78 -19.54
N PRO A 233 19.79 -22.50 -18.87
CA PRO A 233 19.39 -23.24 -17.69
C PRO A 233 19.03 -24.69 -18.07
N ALA A 234 19.68 -25.64 -17.38
CA ALA A 234 19.37 -27.05 -17.45
C ALA A 234 17.94 -27.30 -16.94
N ALA A 235 17.21 -28.18 -17.63
CA ALA A 235 15.86 -28.58 -17.32
C ALA A 235 15.73 -29.05 -15.85
N ALA A 236 14.69 -28.55 -15.17
CA ALA A 236 14.31 -29.02 -13.84
C ALA A 236 14.02 -30.54 -13.86
N PRO A 237 14.48 -31.32 -12.87
CA PRO A 237 14.10 -32.72 -12.77
C PRO A 237 12.61 -32.84 -12.39
N ALA A 238 11.93 -33.80 -13.00
CA ALA A 238 10.55 -34.17 -12.71
C ALA A 238 10.35 -34.54 -11.22
N PRO A 239 9.16 -34.31 -10.64
CA PRO A 239 8.90 -34.62 -9.24
C PRO A 239 8.96 -36.12 -8.98
N GLN A 240 9.77 -36.53 -8.00
CA GLN A 240 9.83 -37.91 -7.52
C GLN A 240 8.55 -38.27 -6.75
N ALA A 241 7.96 -39.42 -7.09
CA ALA A 241 6.80 -39.98 -6.43
C ALA A 241 7.13 -40.38 -4.98
N ALA A 242 6.20 -40.09 -4.07
CA ALA A 242 6.28 -40.52 -2.67
C ALA A 242 6.33 -42.06 -2.55
N PRO A 243 7.10 -42.62 -1.59
CA PRO A 243 7.12 -44.07 -1.38
C PRO A 243 5.81 -44.54 -0.74
N ALA A 244 5.33 -45.69 -1.23
CA ALA A 244 4.15 -46.40 -0.71
C ALA A 244 4.36 -46.90 0.73
N PRO A 245 3.29 -47.03 1.55
CA PRO A 245 3.41 -47.49 2.93
C PRO A 245 3.73 -48.99 3.02
N ALA A 246 4.62 -49.34 3.95
CA ALA A 246 5.03 -50.71 4.24
C ALA A 246 3.89 -51.55 4.85
N ALA A 247 3.84 -52.82 4.45
CA ALA A 247 2.85 -53.80 4.88
C ALA A 247 2.93 -54.15 6.38
N ALA A 248 1.76 -54.26 7.02
CA ALA A 248 1.59 -54.64 8.42
C ALA A 248 1.94 -56.13 8.68
N PRO A 249 2.49 -56.49 9.86
CA PRO A 249 2.74 -57.89 10.22
C PRO A 249 1.45 -58.60 10.68
N LYS A 250 1.36 -59.90 10.37
CA LYS A 250 0.24 -60.81 10.72
C LYS A 250 0.12 -61.05 12.24
N PRO A 251 -1.08 -61.36 12.76
CA PRO A 251 -1.35 -61.43 14.19
C PRO A 251 -0.93 -62.77 14.83
N ALA A 252 -0.38 -62.70 16.04
CA ALA A 252 -0.17 -63.84 16.93
C ALA A 252 -1.35 -64.00 17.89
N ALA A 253 -1.87 -65.22 18.01
CA ALA A 253 -3.01 -65.56 18.86
C ALA A 253 -2.62 -65.61 20.36
N ARG A 254 -3.42 -64.99 21.24
CA ARG A 254 -3.47 -65.35 22.67
C ARG A 254 -4.80 -65.00 23.36
N LYS A 255 -5.32 -66.04 24.03
CA LYS A 255 -6.45 -66.28 24.98
C LYS A 255 -7.47 -65.18 25.38
N PRO A 256 -8.73 -65.58 25.66
CA PRO A 256 -9.81 -64.67 26.06
C PRO A 256 -9.79 -64.38 27.57
N ALA A 257 -10.03 -63.13 27.95
CA ALA A 257 -10.29 -62.73 29.33
C ALA A 257 -11.55 -61.84 29.44
N ALA A 258 -12.29 -62.11 30.51
CA ALA A 258 -13.65 -61.71 30.87
C ALA A 258 -14.13 -60.28 30.52
N ARG A 259 -15.38 -60.23 30.04
CA ARG A 259 -16.17 -59.02 29.73
C ARG A 259 -16.71 -58.38 31.02
N LYS A 260 -16.27 -57.16 31.36
CA LYS A 260 -16.95 -56.29 32.34
C LYS A 260 -18.14 -55.56 31.66
N PRO A 261 -19.28 -55.35 32.35
CA PRO A 261 -20.45 -54.70 31.78
C PRO A 261 -20.25 -53.18 31.65
N ALA A 262 -20.82 -52.61 30.58
CA ALA A 262 -20.78 -51.18 30.26
C ALA A 262 -21.66 -50.34 31.22
N PRO A 263 -21.27 -49.09 31.54
CA PRO A 263 -22.13 -48.18 32.28
C PRO A 263 -23.24 -47.60 31.38
N LYS A 264 -24.44 -47.49 31.96
CA LYS A 264 -25.66 -46.94 31.34
C LYS A 264 -25.71 -45.41 31.46
N LYS A 265 -26.23 -44.79 30.39
CA LYS A 265 -26.96 -43.49 30.25
C LYS A 265 -26.17 -42.18 30.13
N ALA A 266 -26.52 -41.40 29.10
CA ALA A 266 -27.40 -40.23 29.26
C ALA A 266 -28.08 -39.84 27.93
N ALA A 267 -29.39 -39.54 28.01
CA ALA A 267 -30.22 -39.09 26.88
C ALA A 267 -30.03 -37.57 26.62
N PRO A 268 -30.23 -37.09 25.39
CA PRO A 268 -30.06 -35.67 25.06
C PRO A 268 -31.19 -34.81 25.67
N LYS A 269 -30.80 -33.73 26.37
CA LYS A 269 -31.73 -32.74 26.94
C LYS A 269 -32.31 -31.85 25.83
N LYS A 270 -33.64 -31.67 25.88
CA LYS A 270 -34.48 -30.78 25.04
C LYS A 270 -34.00 -29.31 25.15
N PRO A 271 -34.05 -28.50 24.09
CA PRO A 271 -33.64 -27.09 24.16
C PRO A 271 -34.62 -26.25 24.98
N ALA A 272 -34.07 -25.38 25.83
CA ALA A 272 -34.82 -24.45 26.68
C ALA A 272 -35.41 -23.28 25.87
N ALA A 273 -36.64 -22.90 26.21
CA ALA A 273 -37.39 -21.80 25.63
C ALA A 273 -36.69 -20.45 25.87
N LYS A 274 -36.55 -19.67 24.79
CA LYS A 274 -35.99 -18.32 24.78
C LYS A 274 -36.99 -17.34 25.43
N LYS A 275 -36.68 -16.83 26.63
CA LYS A 275 -37.40 -15.71 27.26
C LYS A 275 -37.26 -14.46 26.38
N ALA A 276 -38.40 -13.84 26.06
CA ALA A 276 -38.47 -12.57 25.35
C ALA A 276 -37.82 -11.44 26.16
N ALA A 277 -36.97 -10.64 25.52
CA ALA A 277 -36.43 -9.40 26.07
C ALA A 277 -37.47 -8.27 25.99
N PRO A 278 -37.50 -7.32 26.96
CA PRO A 278 -38.43 -6.21 26.92
C PRO A 278 -38.04 -5.19 25.83
N LYS A 279 -39.03 -4.73 25.06
CA LYS A 279 -38.91 -3.68 24.05
C LYS A 279 -38.41 -2.37 24.68
N LYS A 280 -37.23 -1.90 24.27
CA LYS A 280 -36.81 -0.51 24.49
C LYS A 280 -37.65 0.44 23.62
N ALA A 281 -38.15 1.51 24.24
CA ALA A 281 -38.89 2.58 23.60
C ALA A 281 -38.05 3.31 22.54
N ALA A 282 -38.68 3.71 21.45
CA ALA A 282 -38.08 4.46 20.35
C ALA A 282 -37.69 5.89 20.77
N PRO A 283 -36.60 6.47 20.23
CA PRO A 283 -36.25 7.86 20.50
C PRO A 283 -37.18 8.82 19.73
N LYS A 284 -37.68 9.85 20.43
CA LYS A 284 -38.46 10.95 19.86
C LYS A 284 -37.60 11.76 18.87
N LYS A 285 -38.18 12.04 17.69
CA LYS A 285 -37.64 12.89 16.63
C LYS A 285 -37.57 14.36 17.10
N PRO A 286 -36.49 15.13 16.84
CA PRO A 286 -36.47 16.55 17.18
C PRO A 286 -37.31 17.38 16.18
N ALA A 287 -38.00 18.39 16.71
CA ALA A 287 -38.89 19.29 15.98
C ALA A 287 -38.12 20.19 14.99
N LYS A 288 -38.63 20.30 13.76
CA LYS A 288 -38.19 21.28 12.75
C LYS A 288 -38.61 22.69 13.17
N LYS A 289 -37.63 23.59 13.35
CA LYS A 289 -37.83 25.05 13.40
C LYS A 289 -38.39 25.54 12.06
N ALA A 290 -39.48 26.29 12.11
CA ALA A 290 -40.07 26.99 10.97
C ALA A 290 -39.26 28.26 10.64
N ALA A 291 -39.00 28.49 9.34
CA ALA A 291 -38.47 29.73 8.81
C ALA A 291 -39.64 30.66 8.37
N PRO A 292 -39.52 32.00 8.48
CA PRO A 292 -40.61 32.90 8.13
C PRO A 292 -40.67 33.18 6.61
N LYS A 293 -41.89 33.14 6.07
CA LYS A 293 -42.23 33.52 4.69
C LYS A 293 -42.13 35.05 4.51
N LYS A 294 -41.30 35.52 3.58
CA LYS A 294 -41.43 36.86 2.98
C LYS A 294 -42.52 36.81 1.91
N ALA A 295 -43.60 37.57 2.11
CA ALA A 295 -44.63 37.81 1.09
C ALA A 295 -44.31 39.12 0.33
N ALA A 296 -44.32 39.01 -1.00
CA ALA A 296 -44.05 40.07 -1.95
C ALA A 296 -45.17 41.12 -1.99
N LYS A 297 -44.78 42.40 -2.04
CA LYS A 297 -45.65 43.55 -2.33
C LYS A 297 -46.08 43.53 -3.80
N LYS A 298 -47.39 43.67 -4.00
CA LYS A 298 -48.10 43.88 -5.27
C LYS A 298 -47.80 45.29 -5.82
N PRO A 299 -47.50 45.48 -7.12
CA PRO A 299 -47.41 46.82 -7.69
C PRO A 299 -48.81 47.36 -8.03
N THR A 300 -49.09 48.58 -7.59
CA THR A 300 -50.29 49.36 -7.92
C THR A 300 -50.16 49.97 -9.31
N LYS A 301 -51.26 49.84 -10.05
CA LYS A 301 -51.53 50.35 -11.39
C LYS A 301 -51.43 51.88 -11.38
N LYS A 302 -50.53 52.46 -12.20
CA LYS A 302 -50.45 53.91 -12.46
C LYS A 302 -50.94 54.14 -13.89
N GLY A 303 -51.92 55.02 -14.04
CA GLY A 303 -52.41 55.47 -15.36
C GLY A 303 -53.19 56.78 -15.22
N ARG A 304 -52.74 57.78 -15.99
CA ARG A 304 -53.28 59.16 -16.18
C ARG A 304 -53.00 60.12 -15.03
N LYS A 305 -52.52 61.35 -15.23
CA LYS A 305 -52.36 62.24 -16.40
C LYS A 305 -50.98 62.90 -16.31
#